data_AF-A0A382MRR2-F1
#
_entry.id   AF-A0A382MRR2-F1
#
_cell.length_a   1.000
_cell.length_b   1.000
_cell.length_c   1.000
_cell.angle_alpha   90.00
_cell.angle_beta   90.00
_cell.angle_gamma   90.00
#
_symmetry.space_group_name_H-M   'P 1'
#
loop_
_entity.id
_entity.type
_entity.pdbx_description
1 polymer ?
#
loop_
_entity_poly.entity_id
_entity_poly.type
_entity_poly.pdbx_seq_one_letter_code
_entity_poly.pdbx_strand_id
1 'polypeptide(L)' 'KVMHQPGHPDADADGMVRYPNVNVHEEMADLIASSRAMEANLSIIRTARQMAMQTLAIGKN' A
#
# COMPACT_ATOMS: atom_id res chain seq x y z
N LYS A 1 -18.95 -9.64 3.30
CA LYS A 1 -19.88 -10.80 3.18
C LYS A 1 -21.06 -10.54 4.12
N VAL A 2 -22.32 -10.62 3.65
CA VAL A 2 -23.50 -10.40 4.52
C VAL A 2 -23.78 -11.69 5.29
N MET A 3 -23.73 -11.61 6.62
CA MET A 3 -24.11 -12.73 7.51
C MET A 3 -25.38 -12.37 8.25
N HIS A 4 -26.35 -13.28 8.23
CA HIS A 4 -27.61 -13.14 8.95
C HIS A 4 -27.38 -13.43 10.44
N GLN A 5 -27.40 -12.39 11.26
CA GLN A 5 -27.25 -12.46 12.72
C GLN A 5 -28.32 -11.59 13.39
N PRO A 6 -29.51 -12.16 13.67
CA PRO A 6 -30.59 -11.44 14.33
C PRO A 6 -30.19 -11.17 15.80
N GLY A 7 -29.87 -9.92 16.11
CA GLY A 7 -29.49 -9.47 17.46
C GLY A 7 -28.22 -8.62 17.55
N HIS A 8 -27.51 -8.41 16.44
CA HIS A 8 -26.35 -7.51 16.42
C HIS A 8 -26.81 -6.04 16.30
N PRO A 9 -26.26 -5.09 17.08
CA PRO A 9 -26.67 -3.68 17.06
C PRO A 9 -26.46 -2.98 15.71
N ASP A 10 -25.55 -3.52 14.88
CA ASP A 10 -25.28 -3.05 13.50
C ASP A 10 -26.02 -3.84 12.40
N ALA A 11 -27.00 -4.70 12.76
CA ALA A 11 -27.81 -5.43 11.78
C ALA A 11 -28.91 -4.52 11.20
N ASP A 12 -29.16 -4.63 9.89
CA ASP A 12 -30.28 -3.94 9.25
C ASP A 12 -31.65 -4.54 9.67
N ALA A 13 -32.74 -3.96 9.16
CA ALA A 13 -34.11 -4.35 9.49
C ALA A 13 -34.44 -5.84 9.19
N ASP A 14 -33.65 -6.49 8.34
CA ASP A 14 -33.77 -7.90 7.96
C ASP A 14 -32.73 -8.79 8.67
N GLY A 15 -31.99 -8.26 9.65
CA GLY A 15 -31.02 -9.02 10.45
C GLY A 15 -29.69 -9.30 9.75
N MET A 16 -29.38 -8.57 8.67
CA MET A 16 -28.15 -8.75 7.90
C MET A 16 -27.05 -7.83 8.41
N VAL A 17 -25.89 -8.39 8.75
CA VAL A 17 -24.70 -7.65 9.16
C VAL A 17 -23.71 -7.60 7.99
N ARG A 18 -23.38 -6.38 7.54
CA ARG A 18 -22.34 -6.15 6.53
C ARG A 18 -20.97 -6.11 7.21
N TYR A 19 -20.29 -7.24 7.22
CA TYR A 19 -18.86 -7.26 7.59
C TYR A 19 -18.02 -6.64 6.46
N PRO A 20 -17.10 -5.70 6.78
CA PRO A 20 -16.11 -5.21 5.83
C PRO A 20 -15.35 -6.41 5.25
N ASN A 21 -15.24 -6.49 3.92
CA ASN A 21 -14.50 -7.56 3.24
C ASN A 21 -12.98 -7.31 3.23
N VAL A 22 -12.48 -6.50 4.16
CA VAL A 22 -11.07 -6.10 4.26
C VAL A 22 -10.39 -6.96 5.30
N ASN A 23 -9.48 -7.81 4.85
CA ASN A 23 -8.61 -8.59 5.73
C ASN A 23 -7.50 -7.66 6.22
N VAL A 24 -7.55 -7.22 7.47
CA VAL A 24 -6.54 -6.33 8.06
C VAL A 24 -5.12 -6.90 7.91
N HIS A 25 -4.96 -8.22 7.95
CA HIS A 25 -3.68 -8.89 7.73
C HIS A 25 -3.14 -8.72 6.30
N GLU A 26 -4.03 -8.73 5.31
CA GLU A 26 -3.71 -8.57 3.89
C GLU A 26 -3.34 -7.11 3.60
N GLU A 27 -4.15 -6.17 4.09
CA GLU A 27 -3.89 -4.73 3.99
C GLU A 27 -2.57 -4.33 4.67
N MET A 28 -2.22 -4.94 5.81
CA MET A 28 -0.91 -4.71 6.46
C MET A 28 0.25 -5.28 5.64
N ALA A 29 0.07 -6.45 5.02
CA ALA A 29 1.10 -7.03 4.15
C ALA A 29 1.34 -6.16 2.90
N ASP A 30 0.26 -5.68 2.28
CA ASP A 30 0.31 -4.76 1.14
C ASP A 30 0.94 -3.42 1.53
N LEU A 31 0.63 -2.89 2.71
CA LEU A 31 1.22 -1.66 3.22
C LEU A 31 2.73 -1.81 3.48
N ILE A 32 3.17 -2.93 4.04
CA ILE A 32 4.60 -3.24 4.24
C ILE A 32 5.31 -3.39 2.88
N ALA A 33 4.70 -4.10 1.94
CA ALA A 33 5.24 -4.28 0.60
C ALA A 33 5.39 -2.94 -0.14
N SER A 34 4.35 -2.09 -0.08
CA SER A 34 4.35 -0.75 -0.64
C SER A 34 5.42 0.14 0.01
N SER A 35 5.58 0.09 1.33
CA SER A 35 6.61 0.85 2.05
C SER A 35 8.03 0.46 1.58
N ARG A 36 8.33 -0.84 1.48
CA ARG A 36 9.63 -1.32 0.99
C ARG A 36 9.89 -0.94 -0.47
N ALA A 37 8.86 -1.03 -1.33
CA ALA A 37 8.96 -0.62 -2.72
C ALA A 37 9.23 0.89 -2.85
N MET A 38 8.61 1.71 -2.00
CA MET A 38 8.83 3.16 -1.96
C MET A 38 10.29 3.48 -1.62
N GLU A 39 10.87 2.82 -0.62
CA GLU A 39 12.27 2.99 -0.24
C GLU A 39 13.24 2.58 -1.36
N ALA A 40 12.98 1.43 -2.00
CA ALA A 40 13.77 0.97 -3.14
C ALA A 40 13.74 1.97 -4.30
N ASN A 41 12.56 2.49 -4.64
CA ASN A 41 12.40 3.49 -5.70
C ASN A 41 13.16 4.79 -5.39
N LEU A 42 13.13 5.26 -4.13
CA LEU A 42 13.88 6.43 -3.70
C LEU A 42 15.40 6.22 -3.83
N SER A 43 15.89 5.02 -3.51
CA SER A 43 17.30 4.66 -3.68
C SER A 43 17.71 4.72 -5.16
N ILE A 44 16.92 4.11 -6.04
CA ILE A 44 17.17 4.10 -7.49
C ILE A 44 17.22 5.53 -8.04
N ILE A 45 16.28 6.40 -7.63
CA ILE A 45 16.26 7.81 -8.06
C ILE A 45 17.53 8.55 -7.64
N ARG A 46 18.03 8.32 -6.42
CA ARG A 46 19.28 8.93 -5.95
C ARG A 46 20.47 8.48 -6.78
N THR A 47 20.58 7.17 -7.03
CA THR A 47 21.64 6.60 -7.88
C THR A 47 21.55 7.16 -9.30
N ALA A 48 20.36 7.21 -9.90
CA ALA A 48 20.14 7.77 -11.23
C ALA A 48 20.58 9.24 -11.30
N ARG A 49 20.22 10.06 -10.31
CA ARG A 49 20.67 11.46 -10.22
C ARG A 49 22.19 11.56 -10.12
N GLN A 50 22.83 10.71 -9.31
CA GLN A 50 24.28 10.72 -9.14
C GLN A 50 25.00 10.35 -10.45
N MET A 51 24.53 9.32 -11.15
CA MET A 51 25.07 8.94 -12.47
C MET A 51 24.88 10.06 -13.50
N ALA A 52 23.73 10.72 -13.52
CA ALA A 52 23.48 11.85 -14.41
C ALA A 52 24.44 13.03 -14.14
N MET A 53 24.68 13.36 -12.87
CA MET A 53 25.64 14.41 -12.47
C MET A 53 27.07 14.05 -12.87
N GLN A 54 27.49 12.80 -12.67
CA GLN A 54 28.81 12.32 -13.09
C GLN A 54 28.96 12.38 -14.62
N THR A 55 27.94 11.96 -15.37
CA THR A 55 27.94 12.04 -16.83
C THR A 55 28.07 13.48 -17.31
N LEU A 56 27.35 14.41 -16.69
CA LEU A 56 27.42 15.84 -17.01
C LEU A 56 28.79 16.45 -16.66
N ALA A 57 29.45 15.94 -15.62
CA ALA A 57 30.81 16.36 -15.25
C ALA A 57 31.86 15.83 -16.26
N ILE A 58 31.67 14.62 -16.79
CA ILE A 58 32.56 14.06 -17.83
C ILE A 58 32.44 14.86 -19.13
N GLY A 59 31.22 15.19 -19.57
CA GLY A 59 31.00 15.94 -20.82
C GLY A 59 31.37 17.44 -20.77
N LYS A 60 31.76 17.96 -19.59
CA LYS A 60 32.22 19.36 -19.42
C LYS A 60 33.73 19.53 -19.60
N ASN A 61 34.50 18.44 -19.63
CA ASN A 61 35.93 18.43 -19.97
C ASN A 61 36.13 17.91 -21.39
#